data_AF-A0A1C0VMY5-F1
#
_entry.id   AF-A0A1C0VMY5-F1
#
_cell.length_a   1.000
_cell.length_b   1.000
_cell.length_c   1.000
_cell.angle_alpha   90.00
_cell.angle_beta   90.00
_cell.angle_gamma   90.00
#
_symmetry.space_group_name_H-M   'P 1'
#
loop_
_entity.id
_entity.type
_entity.pdbx_description
1 polymer ?
#
loop_
_entity_poly.entity_id
_entity_poly.type
_entity_poly.pdbx_seq_one_letter_code
_entity_poly.pdbx_strand_id
1 'polypeptide(L)'
;MGKEEQLLESWRELTPEKQQMVLEFVETLKSQSKTTAINKEYIPQTPLAKKLWEIRQQAIASGIKLLNEAEIEQELAERRGGYSES
;
A
#
# COMPACT_ATOMS: atom_id res chain seq x y z
N MET A 1 -13.23 -3.17 -32.30
CA MET A 1 -13.92 -3.46 -31.04
C MET A 1 -13.10 -2.91 -29.89
N GLY A 2 -13.77 -2.33 -28.91
CA GLY A 2 -13.18 -1.98 -27.63
C GLY A 2 -12.85 -3.23 -26.81
N LYS A 3 -11.94 -3.09 -25.84
CA LYS A 3 -11.53 -4.20 -24.94
C LYS A 3 -12.70 -4.74 -24.12
N GLU A 4 -13.67 -3.89 -23.78
CA GLU A 4 -14.87 -4.27 -23.03
C GLU A 4 -15.81 -5.14 -23.87
N GLU A 5 -16.00 -4.80 -25.14
CA GLU A 5 -16.82 -5.55 -26.09
C GLU A 5 -16.27 -6.97 -26.29
N GLN A 6 -14.95 -7.10 -26.48
CA GLN A 6 -14.28 -8.40 -26.63
C GLN A 6 -14.44 -9.29 -25.38
N LEU A 7 -14.38 -8.69 -24.19
CA LEU A 7 -14.57 -9.40 -22.93
C LEU A 7 -16.00 -9.91 -22.77
N LEU A 8 -16.99 -9.11 -23.14
CA LEU A 8 -18.40 -9.50 -23.10
C LEU A 8 -18.73 -10.60 -24.12
N GLU A 9 -18.14 -10.54 -25.30
CA GLU A 9 -18.29 -11.59 -26.33
C GLU A 9 -17.67 -12.90 -25.82
N SER A 10 -16.41 -12.86 -25.37
CA SER A 10 -15.73 -14.03 -24.80
C SER A 10 -16.48 -14.60 -23.58
N TRP A 11 -17.08 -13.75 -22.74
CA TRP A 11 -17.87 -14.17 -21.58
C TRP A 11 -19.13 -14.95 -21.97
N ARG A 12 -19.83 -14.52 -23.02
CA ARG A 12 -21.09 -15.14 -23.48
C ARG A 12 -20.85 -16.53 -24.09
N GLU A 13 -19.67 -16.80 -24.61
CA GLU A 13 -19.28 -18.10 -25.16
C GLU A 13 -18.90 -19.14 -24.08
N LEU A 14 -18.73 -18.71 -22.83
CA LEU A 14 -18.37 -19.60 -21.72
C LEU A 14 -19.57 -20.39 -21.18
N THR A 15 -19.29 -21.58 -20.67
CA THR A 15 -20.27 -22.35 -19.90
C THR A 15 -20.52 -21.70 -18.53
N PRO A 16 -21.66 -21.98 -17.86
CA PRO A 16 -21.99 -21.39 -16.57
C PRO A 16 -20.90 -21.59 -15.50
N GLU A 17 -20.25 -22.76 -15.49
CA GLU A 17 -19.16 -23.09 -14.56
C GLU A 17 -17.93 -22.20 -14.79
N LYS A 18 -17.62 -21.92 -16.06
CA LYS A 18 -16.49 -21.05 -16.43
C LYS A 18 -16.79 -19.58 -16.15
N GLN A 19 -18.04 -19.16 -16.33
CA GLN A 19 -18.48 -17.82 -15.92
C GLN A 19 -18.31 -17.62 -14.42
N GLN A 20 -18.69 -18.61 -13.61
CA GLN A 20 -18.50 -18.57 -12.16
C GLN A 20 -17.02 -18.42 -11.76
N MET A 21 -16.10 -19.16 -12.39
CA MET A 21 -14.66 -19.01 -12.15
C MET A 21 -14.13 -17.59 -12.45
N VAL A 22 -14.65 -16.94 -13.49
CA VAL A 22 -14.24 -15.57 -13.81
C VAL A 22 -14.79 -14.58 -12.79
N LEU A 23 -16.00 -14.77 -12.24
CA LEU A 23 -16.50 -13.94 -11.12
C LEU A 23 -15.61 -14.08 -9.88
N GLU A 24 -15.24 -15.30 -9.51
CA GLU A 24 -14.36 -15.57 -8.38
C GLU A 24 -12.98 -14.94 -8.58
N PHE A 25 -12.45 -14.99 -9.80
CA PHE A 25 -11.20 -14.33 -10.15
C PHE A 25 -11.30 -12.80 -10.04
N VAL A 26 -12.39 -12.19 -10.53
CA VAL A 26 -12.62 -10.75 -10.41
C VAL A 26 -12.73 -10.32 -8.95
N GLU A 27 -13.43 -11.08 -8.10
CA GLU A 27 -13.50 -10.81 -6.67
C GLU A 27 -12.14 -10.96 -5.97
N THR A 28 -11.33 -11.93 -6.41
CA THR A 28 -9.93 -12.07 -5.97
C THR A 28 -9.11 -10.84 -6.34
N LEU A 29 -9.23 -10.34 -7.58
CA LEU A 29 -8.52 -9.14 -8.03
C LEU A 29 -8.96 -7.87 -7.28
N LYS A 30 -10.26 -7.72 -7.00
CA LYS A 30 -10.79 -6.61 -6.18
C LYS A 30 -10.30 -6.68 -4.72
N SER A 31 -10.14 -7.89 -4.19
CA SER A 31 -9.61 -8.10 -2.84
C SER A 31 -8.11 -7.83 -2.80
N GLN A 32 -7.36 -8.26 -3.81
CA GLN A 32 -5.95 -7.93 -3.98
C GLN A 32 -5.75 -6.42 -4.09
N SER A 33 -6.52 -5.70 -4.92
CA SER A 33 -6.34 -4.25 -5.08
C SER A 33 -6.59 -3.45 -3.80
N LYS A 34 -7.53 -3.89 -2.95
CA LYS A 34 -7.69 -3.35 -1.59
C LYS A 34 -6.49 -3.62 -0.68
N THR A 35 -5.75 -4.69 -0.95
CA THR A 35 -4.55 -5.10 -0.20
C THR A 35 -3.26 -4.49 -0.76
N THR A 36 -3.18 -4.18 -2.07
CA THR A 36 -1.95 -3.66 -2.71
C THR A 36 -1.65 -2.21 -2.34
N ALA A 37 -2.64 -1.46 -1.82
CA ALA A 37 -2.41 -0.14 -1.23
C ALA A 37 -1.88 -0.20 0.22
N ILE A 38 -1.93 -1.37 0.85
CA ILE A 38 -1.57 -1.58 2.26
C ILE A 38 -0.33 -2.48 2.30
N ASN A 39 0.82 -1.87 2.59
CA ASN A 39 2.08 -2.54 2.94
C ASN A 39 2.81 -3.29 1.82
N LYS A 40 3.29 -2.59 0.79
CA LYS A 40 4.57 -3.02 0.21
C LYS A 40 5.64 -2.74 1.27
N GLU A 41 6.14 -3.79 1.90
CA GLU A 41 7.28 -3.71 2.81
C GLU A 41 8.44 -3.01 2.10
N TYR A 42 9.02 -2.00 2.74
CA TYR A 42 10.06 -1.18 2.13
C TYR A 42 11.35 -2.01 1.98
N ILE A 43 11.81 -2.19 0.74
CA ILE A 43 13.06 -2.91 0.45
C ILE A 43 14.13 -1.90 0.01
N PRO A 44 15.16 -1.63 0.85
CA PRO A 44 16.22 -0.67 0.52
C PRO A 44 17.11 -1.17 -0.62
N GLN A 45 17.26 -0.35 -1.67
CA GLN A 45 18.02 -0.71 -2.87
C GLN A 45 19.50 -0.30 -2.81
N THR A 46 19.82 0.84 -2.21
CA THR A 46 21.19 1.38 -2.17
C THR A 46 21.94 0.93 -0.92
N PRO A 47 23.29 0.87 -0.94
CA PRO A 47 24.09 0.53 0.24
C PRO A 47 23.80 1.45 1.44
N LEU A 48 23.60 2.75 1.19
CA LEU A 48 23.24 3.71 2.23
C LEU A 48 21.84 3.44 2.79
N ALA A 49 20.85 3.20 1.93
CA ALA A 49 19.49 2.90 2.36
C ALA A 49 19.44 1.62 3.22
N LYS A 50 20.24 0.59 2.88
CA LYS A 50 20.34 -0.65 3.65
C LYS A 50 20.86 -0.38 5.07
N LYS A 51 21.95 0.38 5.18
CA LYS A 51 22.52 0.78 6.48
C LYS A 51 21.53 1.58 7.33
N LEU A 52 20.85 2.58 6.72
CA LEU A 52 19.86 3.39 7.43
C LEU A 52 18.65 2.56 7.88
N TRP A 53 18.23 1.59 7.06
CA TRP A 53 17.17 0.66 7.42
C TRP A 53 17.56 -0.24 8.60
N GLU A 54 18.76 -0.81 8.60
CA GLU A 54 19.29 -1.60 9.72
C GLU A 54 19.32 -0.79 11.02
N ILE A 55 19.84 0.43 10.98
CA ILE A 55 19.87 1.35 12.14
C ILE A 55 18.45 1.62 12.65
N ARG A 56 17.49 1.87 11.74
CA ARG A 56 16.08 2.07 12.10
C ARG A 56 15.51 0.84 12.79
N GLN A 57 15.76 -0.36 12.28
CA GLN A 57 15.26 -1.60 12.90
C GLN A 57 15.85 -1.81 14.30
N GLN A 58 17.15 -1.54 14.47
CA GLN A 58 17.81 -1.61 15.78
C GLN A 58 17.21 -0.62 16.79
N ALA A 59 16.95 0.61 16.37
CA ALA A 59 16.30 1.63 17.19
C ALA A 59 14.88 1.22 17.63
N ILE A 60 14.10 0.65 16.72
CA ILE A 60 12.75 0.16 17.05
C ILE A 60 12.85 -1.01 18.03
N ALA A 61 13.78 -1.94 17.82
CA ALA A 61 14.02 -3.08 18.70
C ALA A 61 14.51 -2.65 20.10
N SER A 62 15.24 -1.54 20.21
CA SER A 62 15.65 -0.96 21.50
C SER A 62 14.55 -0.16 22.20
N GLY A 63 13.34 -0.11 21.61
CA GLY A 63 12.15 0.49 22.22
C GLY A 63 11.83 1.91 21.75
N ILE A 64 12.53 2.43 20.73
CA ILE A 64 12.16 3.72 20.13
C ILE A 64 10.84 3.55 19.37
N LYS A 65 9.81 4.23 19.85
CA LYS A 65 8.51 4.30 19.18
C LYS A 65 8.57 5.32 18.04
N LEU A 66 8.14 4.91 16.86
CA LEU A 66 8.00 5.81 15.72
C LEU A 66 6.80 6.73 15.94
N LEU A 67 6.97 7.99 15.55
CA LEU A 67 5.88 8.96 15.55
C LEU A 67 4.83 8.60 14.50
N ASN A 68 3.57 8.80 14.85
CA ASN A 68 2.47 8.81 13.91
C ASN A 68 2.38 10.16 13.17
N GLU A 69 1.51 10.26 12.18
CA GLU A 69 1.40 11.44 11.32
C GLU A 69 1.13 12.74 12.09
N ALA A 70 0.20 12.72 13.06
CA ALA A 70 -0.11 13.89 13.87
C ALA A 70 1.06 14.30 14.77
N GLU A 71 1.77 13.32 15.34
CA GLU A 71 2.97 13.57 16.14
C GLU A 71 4.11 14.20 15.29
N ILE A 72 4.25 13.77 14.03
CA ILE A 72 5.21 14.36 13.09
C ILE A 72 4.83 15.81 12.74
N GLU A 73 3.56 16.08 12.46
CA GLU A 73 3.07 17.43 12.16
C GLU A 73 3.31 18.38 13.33
N GLN A 74 3.01 17.93 14.56
CA GLN A 74 3.28 18.70 15.76
C GLN A 74 4.77 18.99 15.93
N GLU A 75 5.65 17.98 15.80
CA GLU A 75 7.09 18.17 15.91
C GLU A 75 7.62 19.15 14.84
N LEU A 76 7.10 19.07 13.61
CA LEU A 76 7.45 19.98 12.53
C LEU A 76 7.01 21.42 12.85
N ALA A 77 5.81 21.60 13.40
CA ALA A 77 5.33 22.90 13.84
C ALA A 77 6.25 23.46 14.94
N GLU A 78 6.54 22.70 16.00
CA GLU A 78 7.40 23.13 17.11
C GLU A 78 8.81 23.50 16.63
N ARG A 79 9.42 22.69 15.74
CA ARG A 79 10.78 22.93 15.23
C ARG A 79 10.88 24.10 14.25
N ARG A 80 9.80 24.39 13.51
CA ARG A 80 9.75 25.49 12.52
C ARG A 80 9.14 26.78 13.08
N GLY A 81 8.91 26.84 14.40
CA GLY A 81 8.36 28.03 15.05
C GLY A 81 6.88 28.26 14.74
N GLY A 82 6.10 27.18 14.66
CA GLY A 82 4.67 27.19 14.40
C GLY A 82 3.93 28.12 15.33
N TYR A 83 3.04 28.93 14.77
CA TYR A 83 2.20 29.86 15.50
C TYR A 83 1.26 29.07 16.42
N SER A 84 1.46 29.18 17.73
CA SER A 84 0.45 28.81 18.72
C SER A 84 -0.45 30.04 18.88
N GLU A 85 -1.72 29.94 18.50
CA GLU A 85 -2.71 30.95 18.93
C GLU A 85 -2.72 30.93 20.47
N SER A 86 -2.40 32.09 21.06
CA SER A 86 -2.49 32.34 22.50
C SER A 86 -3.92 32.70 22.89
#